data_AF-A0A3M1U0N3-F1
#
_entry.id   AF-A0A3M1U0N3-F1
#
_cell.length_a   1.000
_cell.length_b   1.000
_cell.length_c   1.000
_cell.angle_alpha   90.00
_cell.angle_beta   90.00
_cell.angle_gamma   90.00
#
_symmetry.space_group_name_H-M   'P 1'
#
loop_
_entity.id
_entity.type
_entity.pdbx_description
1 polymer ?
#
loop_
_entity_poly.entity_id
_entity_poly.type
_entity_poly.pdbx_seq_one_letter_code
_entity_poly.pdbx_strand_id
1 'polypeptide(L)'
;MFRLASMLLVWSLGTLAAYSSGFHPPDSVIEMEIPRYELPDPADSLSLVLHMDYAKAGILNPADARRLAAGRVYEINLVFTRYPYSFDRWCTNYDWLLEQRLRSLYALDSSLFERKNILWKYILQTACETEPEAKTFFHGFVIYMYPGEDEALISAQIPPLPSEKLVKMAQEDEQTRQLTEVIYKWEKPLEDSTIFKVFDRHPQWKKKLVVMDWTSSMYKNGASVLRWQSQHLENQAIQHLVLFNDGDRTPHAQKRIGKTGGIYYVNPKNLEAVVQSMIKVKYRGGGGDSPENDMEALLRATRSLKDYEEVILIADRNSSIRDIRLLKYLDRPVHVVVFKNKEMKHSWNSRGKPIQIENEWIHPHYLSLASISGGSLHTHNRDIYQLSEMKPGEVITIGTYHYQKQENGGFKVLRN
;
A
#
# COMPACT_ATOMS: atom_id res chain seq x y z
N MET A 1 -23.60 6.32 35.26
CA MET A 1 -23.29 4.88 35.16
C MET A 1 -23.74 4.41 33.79
N PHE A 2 -22.81 4.28 32.84
CA PHE A 2 -23.07 3.66 31.53
C PHE A 2 -22.61 2.21 31.59
N ARG A 3 -23.49 1.25 31.26
CA ARG A 3 -23.10 -0.14 30.97
C ARG A 3 -23.21 -0.35 29.46
N LEU A 4 -22.09 -0.79 28.86
CA LEU A 4 -22.03 -1.41 27.54
C LEU A 4 -22.90 -2.69 27.54
N ALA A 5 -23.61 -2.94 26.44
CA ALA A 5 -24.10 -4.27 26.08
C ALA A 5 -23.57 -4.60 24.68
N SER A 6 -22.67 -5.56 24.67
CA SER A 6 -22.07 -6.21 23.50
C SER A 6 -23.13 -7.03 22.77
N MET A 7 -23.35 -6.80 21.48
CA MET A 7 -24.07 -7.73 20.61
C MET A 7 -23.06 -8.61 19.89
N LEU A 8 -22.77 -9.76 20.50
CA LEU A 8 -22.31 -10.95 19.80
C LEU A 8 -23.51 -11.50 19.02
N LEU A 9 -23.48 -11.42 17.69
CA LEU A 9 -24.48 -12.07 16.85
C LEU A 9 -24.17 -13.58 16.84
N VAL A 10 -25.05 -14.33 17.48
CA VAL A 10 -25.00 -15.79 17.56
C VAL A 10 -25.32 -16.37 16.18
N TRP A 11 -24.32 -16.99 15.56
CA TRP A 11 -24.54 -17.95 14.48
C TRP A 11 -25.22 -19.18 15.07
N SER A 12 -26.53 -19.34 14.89
CA SER A 12 -27.18 -20.60 15.21
C SER A 12 -28.36 -20.90 14.28
N LEU A 13 -28.36 -22.18 13.85
CA LEU A 13 -29.45 -22.97 13.28
C LEU A 13 -29.56 -23.15 11.75
N GLY A 14 -28.71 -22.53 10.93
CA GLY A 14 -28.57 -22.88 9.50
C GLY A 14 -27.41 -23.85 9.19
N THR A 15 -26.45 -23.99 10.10
CA THR A 15 -25.12 -24.57 9.82
C THR A 15 -25.03 -26.09 9.79
N LEU A 16 -26.08 -26.84 10.14
CA LEU A 16 -26.00 -28.30 10.22
C LEU A 16 -26.37 -29.05 8.93
N ALA A 17 -26.94 -28.39 7.92
CA ALA A 17 -27.27 -29.02 6.64
C ALA A 17 -26.22 -28.78 5.53
N ALA A 18 -25.27 -27.85 5.75
CA ALA A 18 -24.33 -27.40 4.72
C ALA A 18 -23.09 -28.29 4.54
N TYR A 19 -22.81 -29.21 5.47
CA TYR A 19 -21.53 -29.95 5.53
C TYR A 19 -21.39 -31.13 4.55
N SER A 20 -22.40 -31.45 3.73
CA SER A 20 -22.37 -32.63 2.84
C SER A 20 -22.05 -32.32 1.36
N SER A 21 -21.90 -31.06 0.97
CA SER A 21 -21.83 -30.67 -0.47
C SER A 21 -20.47 -30.19 -0.97
N GLY A 22 -19.42 -30.12 -0.13
CA GLY A 22 -18.08 -29.66 -0.52
C GLY A 22 -17.96 -28.19 -0.95
N PHE A 23 -19.08 -27.49 -1.14
CA PHE A 23 -19.13 -26.05 -1.39
C PHE A 23 -18.86 -25.28 -0.10
N HIS A 24 -17.83 -24.44 -0.14
CA HIS A 24 -17.55 -23.44 0.88
C HIS A 24 -17.64 -22.06 0.23
N PRO A 25 -18.45 -21.13 0.76
CA PRO A 25 -18.44 -19.75 0.30
C PRO A 25 -17.07 -19.12 0.58
N PRO A 26 -16.69 -18.03 -0.13
CA PRO A 26 -15.41 -17.37 0.06
C PRO A 26 -15.20 -16.93 1.52
N ASP A 27 -14.00 -17.18 2.04
CA ASP A 27 -13.61 -16.90 3.44
C ASP A 27 -13.71 -15.41 3.82
N SER A 28 -13.58 -14.52 2.83
CA SER A 28 -13.64 -13.07 2.99
C SER A 28 -14.34 -12.42 1.81
N VAL A 29 -15.31 -11.56 2.10
CA VAL A 29 -16.05 -10.77 1.11
C VAL A 29 -16.14 -9.32 1.59
N ILE A 30 -15.88 -8.38 0.69
CA ILE A 30 -16.10 -6.95 0.93
C ILE A 30 -17.51 -6.59 0.49
N GLU A 31 -18.33 -6.10 1.41
CA GLU A 31 -19.64 -5.53 1.07
C GLU A 31 -19.52 -4.02 0.85
N MET A 32 -20.16 -3.53 -0.21
CA MET A 32 -20.16 -2.11 -0.55
C MET A 32 -21.50 -1.68 -1.14
N GLU A 33 -21.93 -0.47 -0.76
CA GLU A 33 -23.11 0.19 -1.30
C GLU A 33 -22.70 1.29 -2.28
N ILE A 34 -23.29 1.29 -3.47
CA ILE A 34 -23.07 2.32 -4.50
C ILE A 34 -24.41 2.74 -5.12
N PRO A 35 -24.55 3.95 -5.68
CA PRO A 35 -25.79 4.35 -6.33
C PRO A 35 -26.18 3.41 -7.48
N ARG A 36 -25.27 3.17 -8.43
CA ARG A 36 -25.47 2.30 -9.60
C ARG A 36 -24.12 1.71 -10.02
N TYR A 37 -24.11 0.44 -10.41
CA TYR A 37 -22.90 -0.21 -10.91
C TYR A 37 -22.71 0.08 -12.40
N GLU A 38 -21.52 0.52 -12.77
CA GLU A 38 -21.13 0.68 -14.17
C GLU A 38 -20.48 -0.62 -14.65
N LEU A 39 -21.06 -1.21 -15.70
CA LEU A 39 -20.50 -2.42 -16.30
C LEU A 39 -19.20 -2.06 -17.05
N PRO A 40 -18.21 -2.98 -17.06
CA PRO A 40 -17.04 -2.82 -17.91
C PRO A 40 -17.44 -2.76 -19.38
N ASP A 41 -16.57 -2.17 -20.21
CA ASP A 41 -16.78 -2.08 -21.66
C ASP A 41 -16.98 -3.50 -22.25
N PRO A 42 -18.04 -3.78 -23.02
CA PRO A 42 -18.22 -5.07 -23.68
C PRO A 42 -17.05 -5.49 -24.59
N ALA A 43 -16.25 -4.54 -25.07
CA ALA A 43 -15.03 -4.81 -25.84
C ALA A 43 -13.84 -5.25 -24.97
N ASP A 44 -13.94 -5.12 -23.64
CA ASP A 44 -12.90 -5.54 -22.71
C ASP A 44 -12.82 -7.06 -22.59
N SER A 45 -11.80 -7.62 -23.24
CA SER A 45 -11.50 -9.05 -23.18
C SER A 45 -11.07 -9.55 -21.79
N LEU A 46 -10.76 -8.65 -20.85
CA LEU A 46 -10.27 -8.95 -19.51
C LEU A 46 -11.36 -8.96 -18.44
N SER A 47 -12.59 -8.64 -18.83
CA SER A 47 -13.76 -8.77 -17.97
C SER A 47 -14.77 -9.76 -18.55
N LEU A 48 -15.41 -10.48 -17.66
CA LEU A 48 -16.50 -11.41 -17.95
C LEU A 48 -17.72 -11.01 -17.12
N VAL A 49 -18.82 -10.73 -17.81
CA VAL A 49 -20.10 -10.40 -17.18
C VAL A 49 -21.03 -11.60 -17.30
N LEU A 50 -21.46 -12.14 -16.17
CA LEU A 50 -22.46 -13.20 -16.07
C LEU A 50 -23.76 -12.61 -15.54
N HIS A 51 -24.80 -12.59 -16.36
CA HIS A 51 -26.07 -11.95 -16.07
C HIS A 51 -27.00 -12.85 -15.25
N MET A 52 -27.82 -12.23 -14.41
CA MET A 52 -28.91 -12.85 -13.66
C MET A 52 -30.15 -11.96 -13.71
N ASP A 53 -31.33 -12.55 -13.52
CA ASP A 53 -32.55 -11.78 -13.29
C ASP A 53 -32.62 -11.25 -11.85
N TYR A 54 -33.36 -10.14 -11.67
CA TYR A 54 -33.71 -9.61 -10.36
C TYR A 54 -34.31 -10.70 -9.46
N ALA A 55 -33.81 -10.78 -8.22
CA ALA A 55 -34.19 -11.78 -7.21
C ALA A 55 -34.08 -13.25 -7.67
N LYS A 56 -33.22 -13.55 -8.67
CA LYS A 56 -32.89 -14.91 -9.10
C LYS A 56 -31.41 -15.23 -8.91
N ALA A 57 -31.11 -16.52 -8.97
CA ALA A 57 -29.75 -17.08 -8.87
C ALA A 57 -29.25 -17.72 -10.17
N GLY A 58 -30.13 -17.92 -11.16
CA GLY A 58 -29.77 -18.54 -12.43
C GLY A 58 -28.91 -17.60 -13.27
N ILE A 59 -27.75 -18.09 -13.72
CA ILE A 59 -26.88 -17.39 -14.67
C ILE A 59 -27.47 -17.56 -16.07
N LEU A 60 -27.73 -16.45 -16.76
CA LEU A 60 -28.43 -16.41 -18.05
C LEU A 60 -27.52 -16.76 -19.24
N ASN A 61 -26.22 -16.52 -19.11
CA ASN A 61 -25.19 -16.76 -20.13
C ASN A 61 -24.09 -17.72 -19.65
N PRO A 62 -24.42 -18.95 -19.22
CA PRO A 62 -23.44 -19.87 -18.62
C PRO A 62 -22.36 -20.32 -19.61
N ALA A 63 -22.62 -20.27 -20.92
CA ALA A 63 -21.64 -20.62 -21.95
C ALA A 63 -20.42 -19.70 -21.96
N ASP A 64 -20.54 -18.45 -21.48
CA ASP A 64 -19.44 -17.49 -21.44
C ASP A 64 -18.41 -17.82 -20.37
N ALA A 65 -18.80 -18.63 -19.37
CA ALA A 65 -17.92 -19.12 -18.31
C ALA A 65 -16.74 -19.97 -18.85
N ARG A 66 -16.80 -20.46 -20.10
CA ARG A 66 -15.64 -21.09 -20.77
C ARG A 66 -14.40 -20.18 -20.80
N ARG A 67 -14.57 -18.86 -20.72
CA ARG A 67 -13.47 -17.87 -20.64
C ARG A 67 -12.71 -17.95 -19.32
N LEU A 68 -13.33 -18.46 -18.26
CA LEU A 68 -12.67 -18.66 -16.96
C LEU A 68 -11.55 -19.70 -17.02
N ALA A 69 -11.65 -20.68 -17.92
CA ALA A 69 -10.60 -21.66 -18.15
C ALA A 69 -9.35 -21.05 -18.82
N ALA A 70 -9.51 -19.93 -19.54
CA ALA A 70 -8.43 -19.24 -20.25
C ALA A 70 -7.82 -18.07 -19.46
N GLY A 71 -8.49 -17.59 -18.41
CA GLY A 71 -8.11 -16.40 -17.66
C GLY A 71 -7.74 -16.68 -16.20
N ARG A 72 -6.68 -16.04 -15.70
CA ARG A 72 -6.39 -16.03 -14.26
C ARG A 72 -7.24 -14.94 -13.59
N VAL A 73 -8.30 -15.34 -12.90
CA VAL A 73 -9.23 -14.46 -12.16
C VAL A 73 -8.56 -13.84 -10.94
N TYR A 74 -8.76 -12.54 -10.71
CA TYR A 74 -8.27 -11.82 -9.52
C TYR A 74 -9.36 -11.09 -8.73
N GLU A 75 -10.50 -10.77 -9.34
CA GLU A 75 -11.63 -10.12 -8.68
C GLU A 75 -12.95 -10.69 -9.19
N ILE A 76 -13.88 -10.93 -8.27
CA ILE A 76 -15.26 -11.35 -8.56
C ILE A 76 -16.22 -10.46 -7.78
N ASN A 77 -17.04 -9.72 -8.52
CA ASN A 77 -18.08 -8.85 -7.97
C ASN A 77 -19.44 -9.49 -8.18
N LEU A 78 -20.14 -9.83 -7.10
CA LEU A 78 -21.56 -10.15 -7.14
C LEU A 78 -22.36 -8.87 -6.95
N VAL A 79 -22.98 -8.41 -8.03
CA VAL A 79 -23.72 -7.14 -8.09
C VAL A 79 -25.21 -7.41 -8.02
N PHE A 80 -25.92 -6.67 -7.16
CA PHE A 80 -27.37 -6.72 -7.04
C PHE A 80 -27.92 -5.44 -6.41
N THR A 81 -29.22 -5.27 -6.38
CA THR A 81 -29.89 -4.10 -5.80
C THR A 81 -30.11 -4.25 -4.30
N ARG A 82 -29.95 -3.15 -3.54
CA ARG A 82 -30.39 -3.03 -2.14
C ARG A 82 -31.88 -2.73 -2.07
N TYR A 83 -32.69 -3.63 -2.63
CA TYR A 83 -34.14 -3.46 -2.66
C TYR A 83 -34.87 -4.77 -2.31
N PRO A 84 -35.89 -4.73 -1.44
CA PRO A 84 -36.35 -3.57 -0.65
C PRO A 84 -35.30 -3.06 0.35
N TYR A 85 -35.30 -1.77 0.70
CA TYR A 85 -34.29 -1.21 1.62
C TYR A 85 -34.29 -1.86 3.02
N SER A 86 -35.46 -2.37 3.45
CA SER A 86 -35.65 -2.98 4.77
C SER A 86 -35.74 -4.49 4.65
N PHE A 87 -34.85 -5.22 5.33
CA PHE A 87 -34.72 -6.69 5.22
C PHE A 87 -35.99 -7.47 5.56
N ASP A 88 -36.82 -6.96 6.48
CA ASP A 88 -38.14 -7.51 6.83
C ASP A 88 -39.14 -7.51 5.67
N ARG A 89 -38.91 -6.68 4.65
CA ARG A 89 -39.74 -6.60 3.44
C ARG A 89 -39.25 -7.51 2.31
N TRP A 90 -38.15 -8.23 2.52
CA TRP A 90 -37.63 -9.14 1.50
C TRP A 90 -38.50 -10.38 1.41
N CYS A 91 -39.17 -10.57 0.26
CA CYS A 91 -39.95 -11.78 0.00
C CYS A 91 -39.09 -13.02 -0.27
N THR A 92 -37.77 -12.84 -0.43
CA THR A 92 -36.80 -13.93 -0.61
C THR A 92 -35.78 -13.84 0.51
N ASN A 93 -35.48 -14.97 1.15
CA ASN A 93 -34.44 -15.03 2.18
C ASN A 93 -33.09 -14.58 1.56
N TYR A 94 -32.54 -13.48 2.09
CA TYR A 94 -31.32 -12.83 1.62
C TYR A 94 -30.13 -13.80 1.59
N ASP A 95 -29.87 -14.45 2.72
CA ASP A 95 -28.73 -15.36 2.89
C ASP A 95 -28.85 -16.57 1.95
N TRP A 96 -30.06 -17.11 1.83
CA TRP A 96 -30.34 -18.22 0.93
C TRP A 96 -30.12 -17.84 -0.54
N LEU A 97 -30.65 -16.69 -0.99
CA LEU A 97 -30.51 -16.25 -2.38
C LEU A 97 -29.05 -15.96 -2.74
N LEU A 98 -28.31 -15.35 -1.81
CA LEU A 98 -26.87 -15.10 -1.95
C LEU A 98 -26.10 -16.42 -2.08
N GLU A 99 -26.37 -17.41 -1.21
CA GLU A 99 -25.77 -18.73 -1.29
C GLU A 99 -26.08 -19.42 -2.63
N GLN A 100 -27.34 -19.38 -3.10
CA GLN A 100 -27.71 -19.96 -4.39
C GLN A 100 -26.98 -19.30 -5.56
N ARG A 101 -26.76 -17.98 -5.52
CA ARG A 101 -25.99 -17.26 -6.55
C ARG A 101 -24.54 -17.72 -6.58
N LEU A 102 -23.90 -17.87 -5.42
CA LEU A 102 -22.54 -18.41 -5.34
C LEU A 102 -22.47 -19.86 -5.83
N ARG A 103 -23.46 -20.69 -5.48
CA ARG A 103 -23.55 -22.07 -5.96
C ARG A 103 -23.72 -22.15 -7.47
N SER A 104 -24.47 -21.23 -8.09
CA SER A 104 -24.55 -21.14 -9.55
C SER A 104 -23.20 -20.87 -10.19
N LEU A 105 -22.35 -20.03 -9.59
CA LEU A 105 -20.99 -19.80 -10.07
C LEU A 105 -20.07 -20.99 -9.78
N TYR A 106 -20.18 -21.61 -8.61
CA TYR A 106 -19.42 -22.81 -8.24
C TYR A 106 -19.69 -23.98 -9.20
N ALA A 107 -20.93 -24.12 -9.66
CA ALA A 107 -21.30 -25.13 -10.65
C ALA A 107 -20.65 -24.89 -12.03
N LEU A 108 -20.28 -23.65 -12.35
CA LEU A 108 -19.58 -23.30 -13.58
C LEU A 108 -18.05 -23.49 -13.46
N ASP A 109 -17.48 -23.11 -12.32
CA ASP A 109 -16.06 -23.34 -12.00
C ASP A 109 -15.85 -23.38 -10.47
N SER A 110 -15.72 -24.60 -9.93
CA SER A 110 -15.52 -24.81 -8.50
C SER A 110 -14.14 -24.35 -8.02
N SER A 111 -13.14 -24.30 -8.92
CA SER A 111 -11.77 -23.94 -8.57
C SER A 111 -11.65 -22.48 -8.11
N LEU A 112 -12.58 -21.61 -8.50
CA LEU A 112 -12.64 -20.22 -8.04
C LEU A 112 -12.75 -20.11 -6.51
N PHE A 113 -13.39 -21.09 -5.87
CA PHE A 113 -13.66 -21.07 -4.43
C PHE A 113 -12.53 -21.71 -3.61
N GLU A 114 -11.61 -22.42 -4.26
CA GLU A 114 -10.40 -22.97 -3.63
C GLU A 114 -9.23 -21.96 -3.67
N ARG A 115 -9.31 -20.97 -4.56
CA ARG A 115 -8.28 -19.94 -4.75
C ARG A 115 -8.34 -18.88 -3.64
N LYS A 116 -7.27 -18.80 -2.85
CA LYS A 116 -7.14 -17.84 -1.74
C LYS A 116 -6.85 -16.40 -2.18
N ASN A 117 -6.61 -16.15 -3.47
CA ASN A 117 -6.12 -14.88 -4.00
C ASN A 117 -7.13 -14.17 -4.93
N ILE A 118 -8.42 -14.50 -4.80
CA ILE A 118 -9.50 -13.79 -5.51
C ILE A 118 -10.14 -12.79 -4.54
N LEU A 119 -10.23 -11.53 -4.98
CA LEU A 119 -10.97 -10.50 -4.26
C LEU A 119 -12.46 -10.66 -4.52
N TRP A 120 -13.23 -11.01 -3.50
CA TRP A 120 -14.69 -11.12 -3.58
C TRP A 120 -15.36 -9.86 -3.08
N LYS A 121 -16.30 -9.30 -3.87
CA LYS A 121 -17.11 -8.16 -3.46
C LYS A 121 -18.60 -8.43 -3.63
N TYR A 122 -19.39 -7.99 -2.66
CA TYR A 122 -20.84 -7.83 -2.79
C TYR A 122 -21.14 -6.36 -3.00
N ILE A 123 -21.77 -6.06 -4.13
CA ILE A 123 -22.04 -4.69 -4.54
C ILE A 123 -23.55 -4.48 -4.55
N LEU A 124 -24.00 -3.64 -3.62
CA LEU A 124 -25.39 -3.32 -3.37
C LEU A 124 -25.72 -1.97 -4.00
N GLN A 125 -26.53 -1.98 -5.05
CA GLN A 125 -26.95 -0.78 -5.76
C GLN A 125 -28.14 -0.11 -5.04
N THR A 126 -28.03 1.17 -4.71
CA THR A 126 -28.96 1.87 -3.80
C THR A 126 -29.88 2.88 -4.48
N ALA A 127 -29.64 3.26 -5.74
CA ALA A 127 -30.43 4.27 -6.45
C ALA A 127 -31.77 3.76 -7.04
N CYS A 128 -32.34 2.69 -6.48
CA CYS A 128 -33.66 2.16 -6.86
C CYS A 128 -34.60 2.17 -5.65
N GLU A 129 -35.77 2.80 -5.80
CA GLU A 129 -36.77 2.95 -4.74
C GLU A 129 -38.00 2.05 -4.94
N THR A 130 -38.19 1.52 -6.15
CA THR A 130 -39.32 0.67 -6.52
C THR A 130 -38.87 -0.66 -7.12
N GLU A 131 -39.70 -1.70 -7.03
CA GLU A 131 -39.41 -3.01 -7.65
C GLU A 131 -39.22 -2.92 -9.17
N PRO A 132 -40.04 -2.14 -9.93
CA PRO A 132 -39.78 -1.91 -11.35
C PRO A 132 -38.42 -1.27 -11.62
N GLU A 133 -37.99 -0.28 -10.83
CA GLU A 133 -36.65 0.31 -10.97
C GLU A 133 -35.57 -0.71 -10.64
N ALA A 134 -35.72 -1.45 -9.55
CA ALA A 134 -34.76 -2.47 -9.14
C ALA A 134 -34.54 -3.51 -10.25
N LYS A 135 -35.61 -3.92 -10.96
CA LYS A 135 -35.53 -4.83 -12.12
C LYS A 135 -34.73 -4.28 -13.31
N THR A 136 -34.54 -2.97 -13.42
CA THR A 136 -33.75 -2.36 -14.50
C THR A 136 -32.24 -2.30 -14.23
N PHE A 137 -31.82 -2.58 -12.99
CA PHE A 137 -30.42 -2.56 -12.60
C PHE A 137 -29.75 -3.88 -12.95
N PHE A 138 -28.42 -3.87 -13.03
CA PHE A 138 -27.68 -5.10 -13.30
C PHE A 138 -27.70 -6.03 -12.09
N HIS A 139 -27.97 -7.31 -12.32
CA HIS A 139 -27.76 -8.40 -11.35
C HIS A 139 -26.87 -9.46 -11.99
N GLY A 140 -25.91 -9.96 -11.23
CA GLY A 140 -25.02 -11.02 -11.70
C GLY A 140 -23.59 -10.87 -11.23
N PHE A 141 -22.68 -11.61 -11.86
CA PHE A 141 -21.25 -11.54 -11.57
C PHE A 141 -20.53 -10.69 -12.60
N VAL A 142 -19.57 -9.89 -12.12
CA VAL A 142 -18.54 -9.28 -12.97
C VAL A 142 -17.20 -9.80 -12.50
N ILE A 143 -16.50 -10.50 -13.39
CA ILE A 143 -15.28 -11.24 -13.11
C ILE A 143 -14.15 -10.60 -13.89
N TYR A 144 -13.11 -10.17 -13.19
CA TYR A 144 -11.93 -9.57 -13.79
C TYR A 144 -10.78 -10.57 -13.83
N MET A 145 -10.14 -10.63 -14.98
CA MET A 145 -9.09 -11.58 -15.33
C MET A 145 -7.83 -10.82 -15.74
N TYR A 146 -6.68 -11.43 -15.53
CA TYR A 146 -5.45 -10.94 -16.14
C TYR A 146 -5.45 -11.22 -17.65
N PRO A 147 -4.80 -10.36 -18.46
CA PRO A 147 -4.56 -10.65 -19.88
C PRO A 147 -3.80 -11.96 -20.05
N GLY A 148 -4.30 -12.82 -20.94
CA GLY A 148 -3.70 -14.11 -21.25
C GLY A 148 -2.45 -13.96 -22.13
N GLU A 149 -1.45 -14.79 -21.84
CA GLU A 149 -0.13 -14.95 -22.47
C GLU A 149 0.94 -13.90 -22.14
N ASP A 150 1.46 -13.98 -20.91
CA ASP A 150 2.91 -14.22 -20.73
C ASP A 150 3.15 -14.75 -19.31
N GLU A 151 3.26 -16.07 -19.16
CA GLU A 151 3.47 -16.73 -17.86
C GLU A 151 4.78 -16.26 -17.20
N ALA A 152 5.78 -15.89 -18.01
CA ALA A 152 7.03 -15.29 -17.58
C ALA A 152 6.81 -13.87 -17.05
N LEU A 153 5.98 -13.04 -17.72
CA LEU A 153 5.70 -11.69 -17.22
C LEU A 153 4.82 -11.69 -15.96
N ILE A 154 3.85 -12.60 -15.92
CA ILE A 154 2.92 -12.74 -14.80
C ILE A 154 3.60 -13.35 -13.57
N SER A 155 4.58 -14.25 -13.74
CA SER A 155 5.45 -14.71 -12.64
C SER A 155 6.34 -13.61 -12.07
N ALA A 156 6.59 -12.55 -12.84
CA ALA A 156 7.35 -11.39 -12.41
C ALA A 156 6.46 -10.31 -11.76
N GLN A 157 5.16 -10.25 -12.03
CA GLN A 157 4.23 -9.27 -11.39
C GLN A 157 3.53 -9.80 -10.13
N ILE A 158 3.48 -11.13 -9.96
CA ILE A 158 3.04 -11.75 -8.71
C ILE A 158 4.31 -12.05 -7.90
N PRO A 159 4.48 -11.46 -6.72
CA PRO A 159 5.64 -11.76 -5.90
C PRO A 159 5.72 -13.28 -5.67
N PRO A 160 6.89 -13.91 -5.87
CA PRO A 160 7.05 -15.33 -5.59
C PRO A 160 6.56 -15.63 -4.17
N LEU A 161 5.92 -16.78 -3.98
CA LEU A 161 5.49 -17.18 -2.64
C LEU A 161 6.70 -17.12 -1.69
N PRO A 162 6.52 -16.63 -0.45
CA PRO A 162 7.61 -16.62 0.51
C PRO A 162 8.10 -18.05 0.72
N SER A 163 9.41 -18.25 0.73
CA SER A 163 9.99 -19.55 1.05
C SER A 163 9.54 -20.03 2.44
N GLU A 164 9.54 -21.34 2.67
CA GLU A 164 9.24 -21.91 3.99
C GLU A 164 10.07 -21.28 5.11
N LYS A 165 11.31 -20.90 4.80
CA LYS A 165 12.20 -20.19 5.73
C LYS A 165 11.62 -18.83 6.14
N LEU A 166 11.18 -18.02 5.17
CA LEU A 166 10.54 -16.74 5.45
C LEU A 166 9.22 -16.92 6.22
N VAL A 167 8.43 -17.95 5.88
CA VAL A 167 7.20 -18.28 6.60
C VAL A 167 7.49 -18.61 8.07
N LYS A 168 8.50 -19.44 8.36
CA LYS A 168 8.91 -19.75 9.75
C LYS A 168 9.36 -18.48 10.50
N MET A 169 10.20 -17.65 9.88
CA MET A 169 10.62 -16.38 10.49
C MET A 169 9.44 -15.44 10.79
N ALA A 170 8.43 -15.41 9.91
CA ALA A 170 7.21 -14.63 10.10
C ALA A 170 6.28 -15.20 11.17
N GLN A 171 6.36 -16.50 11.49
CA GLN A 171 5.61 -17.10 12.60
C GLN A 171 6.23 -16.78 13.97
N GLU A 172 7.55 -16.58 14.01
CA GLU A 172 8.31 -16.35 15.24
C GLU A 172 8.38 -14.86 15.66
N ASP A 173 8.23 -13.93 14.71
CA ASP A 173 8.37 -12.50 14.95
C ASP A 173 7.22 -11.70 14.34
N GLU A 174 6.43 -11.06 15.20
CA GLU A 174 5.23 -10.30 14.83
C GLU A 174 5.52 -9.16 13.84
N GLN A 175 6.66 -8.46 13.97
CA GLN A 175 7.01 -7.38 13.05
C GLN A 175 7.41 -7.94 11.67
N THR A 176 8.10 -9.08 11.63
CA THR A 176 8.42 -9.82 10.42
C THR A 176 7.16 -10.39 9.78
N ARG A 177 6.19 -10.84 10.59
CA ARG A 177 4.84 -11.20 10.12
C ARG A 177 4.16 -10.03 9.44
N GLN A 178 4.10 -8.88 10.09
CA GLN A 178 3.48 -7.68 9.52
C GLN A 178 4.17 -7.24 8.22
N LEU A 179 5.51 -7.27 8.20
CA LEU A 179 6.30 -6.98 7.00
C LEU A 179 5.95 -7.91 5.84
N THR A 180 5.97 -9.22 6.09
CA THR A 180 5.67 -10.24 5.07
C THR A 180 4.21 -10.19 4.64
N GLU A 181 3.27 -9.88 5.53
CA GLU A 181 1.87 -9.68 5.18
C GLU A 181 1.66 -8.48 4.26
N VAL A 182 2.30 -7.33 4.52
CA VAL A 182 2.18 -6.16 3.64
C VAL A 182 2.68 -6.46 2.22
N ILE A 183 3.72 -7.29 2.09
CA ILE A 183 4.38 -7.60 0.82
C ILE A 183 3.67 -8.73 0.06
N TYR A 184 3.26 -9.79 0.77
CA TYR A 184 2.74 -11.01 0.14
C TYR A 184 1.21 -11.18 0.27
N LYS A 185 0.53 -10.51 1.20
CA LYS A 185 -0.94 -10.58 1.38
C LYS A 185 -1.63 -9.33 0.84
N TRP A 186 -1.78 -9.31 -0.48
CA TRP A 186 -2.34 -8.21 -1.28
C TRP A 186 -3.78 -7.83 -0.98
N GLU A 187 -4.54 -8.77 -0.42
CA GLU A 187 -5.93 -8.61 0.04
C GLU A 187 -6.12 -7.53 1.11
N LYS A 188 -5.06 -7.19 1.87
CA LYS A 188 -5.13 -6.10 2.85
C LYS A 188 -4.87 -4.76 2.16
N PRO A 189 -5.78 -3.76 2.28
CA PRO A 189 -5.51 -2.41 1.81
C PRO A 189 -4.28 -1.86 2.53
N LEU A 190 -3.42 -1.17 1.77
CA LEU A 190 -2.28 -0.47 2.36
C LEU A 190 -2.78 0.62 3.31
N GLU A 191 -2.24 0.64 4.52
CA GLU A 191 -2.54 1.67 5.51
C GLU A 191 -2.04 3.06 5.06
N ASP A 192 -0.92 3.09 4.34
CA ASP A 192 -0.37 4.26 3.66
C ASP A 192 0.01 3.90 2.21
N SER A 193 -0.65 4.55 1.25
CA SER A 193 -0.37 4.39 -0.19
C SER A 193 0.51 5.50 -0.77
N THR A 194 1.27 6.22 0.05
CA THR A 194 2.11 7.36 -0.38
C THR A 194 3.04 6.98 -1.53
N ILE A 195 3.79 5.88 -1.44
CA ILE A 195 4.73 5.50 -2.52
C ILE A 195 4.01 5.24 -3.85
N PHE A 196 2.86 4.55 -3.80
CA PHE A 196 2.03 4.30 -4.97
C PHE A 196 1.62 5.62 -5.59
N LYS A 197 0.99 6.50 -4.82
CA LYS A 197 0.51 7.78 -5.32
C LYS A 197 1.63 8.67 -5.86
N VAL A 198 2.79 8.70 -5.21
CA VAL A 198 3.93 9.51 -5.67
C VAL A 198 4.48 8.95 -6.98
N PHE A 199 4.70 7.64 -7.07
CA PHE A 199 5.25 7.03 -8.28
C PHE A 199 4.24 7.06 -9.44
N ASP A 200 2.94 6.92 -9.17
CA ASP A 200 1.87 7.05 -10.16
C ASP A 200 1.79 8.47 -10.73
N ARG A 201 2.03 9.49 -9.90
CA ARG A 201 2.13 10.88 -10.36
C ARG A 201 3.41 11.14 -11.14
N HIS A 202 4.43 10.27 -11.05
CA HIS A 202 5.77 10.49 -11.62
C HIS A 202 6.23 9.34 -12.53
N PRO A 203 5.48 9.03 -13.61
CA PRO A 203 5.84 7.98 -14.56
C PRO A 203 7.14 8.30 -15.33
N GLN A 204 7.57 9.56 -15.36
CA GLN A 204 8.82 10.00 -15.98
C GLN A 204 10.07 9.55 -15.21
N TRP A 205 9.96 9.26 -13.91
CA TRP A 205 11.11 8.83 -13.11
C TRP A 205 11.52 7.42 -13.52
N LYS A 206 12.65 7.28 -14.20
CA LYS A 206 13.19 5.99 -14.66
C LYS A 206 14.48 5.65 -13.91
N LYS A 207 14.88 4.38 -13.95
CA LYS A 207 16.10 3.85 -13.31
C LYS A 207 16.37 4.44 -11.91
N LYS A 208 15.40 4.32 -11.01
CA LYS A 208 15.46 4.97 -9.69
C LYS A 208 16.55 4.33 -8.82
N LEU A 209 17.38 5.17 -8.19
CA LEU A 209 18.15 4.83 -7.00
C LEU A 209 17.31 5.19 -5.77
N VAL A 210 16.74 4.19 -5.11
CA VAL A 210 15.98 4.38 -3.88
C VAL A 210 16.88 4.15 -2.68
N VAL A 211 17.06 5.19 -1.87
CA VAL A 211 17.70 5.14 -0.56
C VAL A 211 16.59 5.25 0.49
N MET A 212 16.45 4.25 1.34
CA MET A 212 15.30 4.12 2.24
C MET A 212 15.75 3.97 3.68
N ASP A 213 15.19 4.83 4.53
CA ASP A 213 15.17 4.66 5.99
C ASP A 213 14.46 3.35 6.33
N TRP A 214 15.19 2.48 7.03
CA TRP A 214 14.72 1.19 7.51
C TRP A 214 14.88 1.06 9.02
N THR A 215 14.49 2.11 9.75
CA THR A 215 14.23 2.09 11.19
C THR A 215 12.82 1.59 11.51
N SER A 216 12.53 1.33 12.80
CA SER A 216 11.29 0.69 13.23
C SER A 216 10.03 1.49 12.90
N SER A 217 10.12 2.83 12.84
CA SER A 217 9.02 3.70 12.41
C SER A 217 8.66 3.51 10.94
N MET A 218 9.62 3.05 10.13
CA MET A 218 9.48 2.90 8.69
C MET A 218 9.11 1.50 8.23
N TYR A 219 9.11 0.46 9.09
CA TYR A 219 8.89 -0.92 8.64
C TYR A 219 7.59 -1.13 7.84
N LYS A 220 6.45 -0.62 8.32
CA LYS A 220 5.17 -0.75 7.58
C LYS A 220 5.18 0.05 6.28
N ASN A 221 5.68 1.28 6.35
CA ASN A 221 5.69 2.22 5.25
C ASN A 221 6.66 1.82 4.14
N GLY A 222 7.91 1.48 4.48
CA GLY A 222 8.88 1.00 3.49
C GLY A 222 8.56 -0.42 2.98
N ALA A 223 7.77 -1.24 3.70
CA ALA A 223 7.21 -2.47 3.12
C ALA A 223 6.31 -2.19 1.90
N SER A 224 5.57 -1.06 1.91
CA SER A 224 4.75 -0.65 0.77
C SER A 224 5.58 -0.33 -0.48
N VAL A 225 6.85 0.07 -0.32
CA VAL A 225 7.78 0.29 -1.44
C VAL A 225 8.09 -1.01 -2.15
N LEU A 226 8.24 -2.10 -1.39
CA LEU A 226 8.46 -3.42 -1.96
C LEU A 226 7.20 -4.00 -2.58
N ARG A 227 6.06 -3.75 -1.97
CA ARG A 227 4.77 -4.05 -2.58
C ARG A 227 4.71 -3.37 -3.95
N TRP A 228 4.93 -2.06 -4.03
CA TRP A 228 4.98 -1.36 -5.32
C TRP A 228 5.99 -1.99 -6.29
N GLN A 229 7.22 -2.24 -5.86
CA GLN A 229 8.26 -2.84 -6.70
C GLN A 229 7.87 -4.21 -7.26
N SER A 230 7.23 -5.06 -6.46
CA SER A 230 6.82 -6.41 -6.90
C SER A 230 5.76 -6.41 -8.00
N GLN A 231 4.95 -5.35 -8.10
CA GLN A 231 4.00 -5.18 -9.21
C GLN A 231 4.64 -4.58 -10.47
N HIS A 232 5.90 -4.13 -10.38
CA HIS A 232 6.57 -3.37 -11.44
C HIS A 232 7.95 -3.95 -11.78
N LEU A 233 8.19 -5.24 -11.51
CA LEU A 233 9.48 -5.91 -11.76
C LEU A 233 9.91 -5.90 -13.24
N GLU A 234 8.94 -5.79 -14.13
CA GLU A 234 9.11 -5.93 -15.58
C GLU A 234 9.45 -4.62 -16.27
N ASN A 235 8.93 -3.52 -15.72
CA ASN A 235 9.19 -2.16 -16.19
C ASN A 235 10.42 -1.52 -15.52
N GLN A 236 11.15 -2.27 -14.69
CA GLN A 236 12.39 -1.89 -13.95
C GLN A 236 12.44 -0.43 -13.50
N ALA A 237 11.47 -0.05 -12.68
CA ALA A 237 11.37 1.31 -12.19
C ALA A 237 12.34 1.61 -11.02
N ILE A 238 12.74 0.63 -10.22
CA ILE A 238 13.82 0.74 -9.21
C ILE A 238 15.03 -0.05 -9.69
N GLN A 239 16.10 0.66 -10.04
CA GLN A 239 17.36 0.06 -10.45
C GLN A 239 18.18 -0.39 -9.24
N HIS A 240 18.22 0.45 -8.21
CA HIS A 240 19.00 0.20 -7.00
C HIS A 240 18.18 0.48 -5.76
N LEU A 241 18.33 -0.38 -4.75
CA LEU A 241 17.75 -0.21 -3.43
C LEU A 241 18.85 -0.23 -2.37
N VAL A 242 18.89 0.82 -1.55
CA VAL A 242 19.80 0.95 -0.41
C VAL A 242 18.98 1.17 0.85
N LEU A 243 19.19 0.33 1.86
CA LEU A 243 18.54 0.44 3.16
C LEU A 243 19.54 1.01 4.18
N PHE A 244 19.08 1.86 5.10
CA PHE A 244 19.88 2.26 6.25
C PHE A 244 19.10 2.17 7.56
N ASN A 245 19.79 1.89 8.68
CA ASN A 245 19.14 1.68 9.99
C ASN A 245 19.78 2.48 11.14
N ASP A 246 20.49 3.55 10.80
CA ASP A 246 21.21 4.41 11.73
C ASP A 246 22.30 3.68 12.55
N GLY A 247 23.04 2.79 11.89
CA GLY A 247 24.35 2.34 12.37
C GLY A 247 24.37 1.01 13.12
N ASP A 248 23.50 0.05 12.82
CA ASP A 248 23.59 -1.32 13.37
C ASP A 248 23.68 -1.40 14.92
N ARG A 249 22.83 -0.64 15.61
CA ARG A 249 22.83 -0.49 17.09
C ARG A 249 24.12 0.13 17.64
N THR A 250 24.91 0.82 16.81
CA THR A 250 26.00 1.67 17.30
C THR A 250 25.44 2.63 18.34
N PRO A 251 25.97 2.66 19.57
CA PRO A 251 25.47 3.56 20.62
C PRO A 251 25.50 5.02 20.16
N HIS A 252 24.50 5.82 20.54
CA HIS A 252 24.37 7.22 20.09
C HIS A 252 25.68 8.02 20.21
N ALA A 253 26.39 7.89 21.35
CA ALA A 253 27.65 8.59 21.60
C ALA A 253 28.81 8.19 20.66
N GLN A 254 28.70 7.05 20.00
CA GLN A 254 29.72 6.52 19.07
C GLN A 254 29.36 6.78 17.60
N LYS A 255 28.14 7.25 17.30
CA LYS A 255 27.71 7.57 15.94
C LYS A 255 28.47 8.79 15.43
N ARG A 256 29.44 8.58 14.54
CA ARG A 256 30.26 9.63 13.94
C ARG A 256 29.67 10.04 12.59
N ILE A 257 29.49 11.35 12.38
CA ILE A 257 29.00 11.91 11.11
C ILE A 257 29.78 11.33 9.92
N GLY A 258 29.06 10.74 8.96
CA GLY A 258 29.62 10.11 7.76
C GLY A 258 30.30 8.75 7.97
N LYS A 259 30.25 8.21 9.19
CA LYS A 259 30.82 6.91 9.59
C LYS A 259 29.93 6.17 10.59
N THR A 260 28.63 6.45 10.62
CA THR A 260 27.65 5.78 11.48
C THR A 260 27.45 4.33 11.02
N GLY A 261 27.48 4.09 9.70
CA GLY A 261 27.35 2.75 9.13
C GLY A 261 25.89 2.28 9.03
N GLY A 262 25.67 0.97 9.05
CA GLY A 262 24.33 0.39 8.90
C GLY A 262 23.69 0.67 7.54
N ILE A 263 24.48 0.59 6.47
CA ILE A 263 24.05 0.86 5.08
C ILE A 263 24.16 -0.43 4.27
N TYR A 264 23.08 -0.80 3.60
CA TYR A 264 22.90 -2.10 2.99
C TYR A 264 22.44 -1.97 1.55
N TYR A 265 23.23 -2.50 0.62
CA TYR A 265 22.89 -2.56 -0.79
C TYR A 265 22.09 -3.83 -1.08
N VAL A 266 20.96 -3.68 -1.76
CA VAL A 266 20.02 -4.75 -2.02
C VAL A 266 19.71 -4.80 -3.50
N ASN A 267 19.68 -5.99 -4.08
CA ASN A 267 19.25 -6.17 -5.46
C ASN A 267 17.70 -6.13 -5.52
N PRO A 268 17.08 -5.08 -6.10
CA PRO A 268 15.63 -4.92 -6.09
C PRO A 268 14.89 -5.91 -7.01
N LYS A 269 15.61 -6.68 -7.83
CA LYS A 269 15.02 -7.66 -8.77
C LYS A 269 14.69 -9.01 -8.13
N ASN A 270 15.24 -9.30 -6.95
CA ASN A 270 14.97 -10.53 -6.23
C ASN A 270 14.20 -10.21 -4.95
N LEU A 271 12.87 -10.30 -5.02
CA LEU A 271 11.99 -9.91 -3.92
C LEU A 271 12.30 -10.66 -2.62
N GLU A 272 12.51 -11.96 -2.68
CA GLU A 272 12.85 -12.75 -1.49
C GLU A 272 14.16 -12.26 -0.86
N ALA A 273 15.20 -12.04 -1.67
CA ALA A 273 16.47 -11.51 -1.17
C ALA A 273 16.29 -10.11 -0.54
N VAL A 274 15.40 -9.29 -1.10
CA VAL A 274 15.07 -7.98 -0.53
C VAL A 274 14.40 -8.13 0.84
N VAL A 275 13.39 -9.00 0.96
CA VAL A 275 12.72 -9.27 2.24
C VAL A 275 13.71 -9.81 3.28
N GLN A 276 14.57 -10.76 2.89
CA GLN A 276 15.61 -11.28 3.79
C GLN A 276 16.59 -10.18 4.23
N SER A 277 16.99 -9.29 3.31
CA SER A 277 17.83 -8.14 3.64
C SER A 277 17.12 -7.20 4.60
N MET A 278 15.85 -6.85 4.38
CA MET A 278 15.08 -6.03 5.32
C MET A 278 15.01 -6.64 6.72
N ILE A 279 14.73 -7.93 6.82
CA ILE A 279 14.69 -8.65 8.10
C ILE A 279 16.08 -8.60 8.77
N LYS A 280 17.14 -8.82 8.00
CA LYS A 280 18.53 -8.72 8.49
C LYS A 280 18.83 -7.31 9.01
N VAL A 281 18.49 -6.27 8.25
CA VAL A 281 18.74 -4.86 8.63
C VAL A 281 17.97 -4.52 9.92
N LYS A 282 16.71 -4.91 10.01
CA LYS A 282 15.88 -4.78 11.23
C LYS A 282 16.55 -5.40 12.46
N TYR A 283 17.06 -6.64 12.34
CA TYR A 283 17.73 -7.30 13.48
C TYR A 283 19.11 -6.71 13.80
N ARG A 284 19.77 -6.09 12.82
CA ARG A 284 21.03 -5.37 13.03
C ARG A 284 20.82 -4.05 13.76
N GLY A 285 19.66 -3.42 13.59
CA GLY A 285 19.25 -2.22 14.30
C GLY A 285 17.91 -1.71 13.78
N GLY A 286 17.08 -1.17 14.67
CA GLY A 286 15.79 -0.58 14.31
C GLY A 286 15.76 0.94 14.50
N GLY A 287 16.92 1.59 14.59
CA GLY A 287 17.01 2.94 15.14
C GLY A 287 16.74 2.95 16.65
N GLY A 288 16.08 3.99 17.13
CA GLY A 288 15.74 4.19 18.55
C GLY A 288 16.08 5.58 19.08
N ASP A 289 16.84 6.36 18.30
CA ASP A 289 17.18 7.74 18.57
C ASP A 289 17.14 8.55 17.27
N SER A 290 16.33 9.62 17.22
CA SER A 290 16.54 10.69 16.24
C SER A 290 17.69 11.57 16.73
N PRO A 291 18.57 12.09 15.86
CA PRO A 291 18.53 12.12 14.38
C PRO A 291 19.12 10.88 13.66
N GLU A 292 18.89 10.67 12.36
CA GLU A 292 19.34 9.49 11.57
C GLU A 292 20.44 9.79 10.52
N ASN A 293 21.09 8.78 9.93
CA ASN A 293 22.26 8.94 9.04
C ASN A 293 21.95 8.97 7.52
N ASP A 294 20.91 9.71 7.12
CA ASP A 294 20.42 9.78 5.74
C ASP A 294 21.50 10.24 4.75
N MET A 295 22.31 11.26 5.10
CA MET A 295 23.29 11.80 4.16
C MET A 295 24.44 10.83 3.91
N GLU A 296 24.88 10.08 4.94
CA GLU A 296 25.88 9.03 4.76
C GLU A 296 25.36 7.98 3.77
N ALA A 297 24.10 7.55 3.91
CA ALA A 297 23.48 6.60 3.00
C ALA A 297 23.41 7.15 1.57
N LEU A 298 22.90 8.36 1.37
CA LEU A 298 22.80 9.02 0.07
C LEU A 298 24.18 9.18 -0.59
N LEU A 299 25.17 9.68 0.14
CA LEU A 299 26.51 9.91 -0.41
C LEU A 299 27.23 8.62 -0.77
N ARG A 300 27.08 7.57 0.05
CA ARG A 300 27.67 6.26 -0.28
C ARG A 300 27.00 5.65 -1.49
N ALA A 301 25.66 5.71 -1.57
CA ALA A 301 24.90 5.17 -2.68
C ALA A 301 25.24 5.86 -4.01
N THR A 302 25.16 7.19 -4.05
CA THR A 302 25.41 7.99 -5.26
C THR A 302 26.85 7.90 -5.78
N ARG A 303 27.83 7.69 -4.88
CA ARG A 303 29.24 7.51 -5.27
C ARG A 303 29.56 6.12 -5.79
N SER A 304 28.96 5.09 -5.18
CA SER A 304 29.29 3.69 -5.46
C SER A 304 28.47 3.07 -6.60
N LEU A 305 27.22 3.51 -6.76
CA LEU A 305 26.30 2.96 -7.76
C LEU A 305 26.36 3.75 -9.06
N LYS A 306 26.01 3.08 -10.16
CA LYS A 306 25.99 3.61 -11.53
C LYS A 306 24.70 3.18 -12.22
N ASP A 307 24.43 3.70 -13.42
CA ASP A 307 23.24 3.34 -14.22
C ASP A 307 21.91 3.67 -13.51
N TYR A 308 21.81 4.86 -12.92
CA TYR A 308 20.56 5.40 -12.41
C TYR A 308 20.35 6.83 -12.93
N GLU A 309 19.10 7.23 -13.08
CA GLU A 309 18.72 8.57 -13.55
C GLU A 309 18.25 9.42 -12.37
N GLU A 310 17.37 8.86 -11.52
CA GLU A 310 16.76 9.56 -10.40
C GLU A 310 17.29 9.09 -9.04
N VAL A 311 17.47 10.01 -8.09
CA VAL A 311 17.78 9.69 -6.69
C VAL A 311 16.58 9.99 -5.82
N ILE A 312 16.06 8.97 -5.14
CA ILE A 312 14.89 9.08 -4.28
C ILE A 312 15.29 8.72 -2.85
N LEU A 313 15.05 9.63 -1.91
CA LEU A 313 15.13 9.36 -0.48
C LEU A 313 13.72 9.03 0.04
N ILE A 314 13.57 7.92 0.74
CA ILE A 314 12.33 7.56 1.46
C ILE A 314 12.61 7.61 2.95
N ALA A 315 11.89 8.44 3.70
CA ALA A 315 12.16 8.68 5.11
C ALA A 315 10.91 8.95 5.97
N ASP A 316 11.04 8.80 7.29
CA ASP A 316 10.05 9.28 8.25
C ASP A 316 10.07 10.81 8.25
N ARG A 317 8.93 11.44 7.92
CA ARG A 317 8.81 12.90 7.88
C ARG A 317 9.19 13.60 9.19
N ASN A 318 9.19 12.88 10.31
CA ASN A 318 9.39 13.44 11.64
C ASN A 318 10.86 13.45 12.09
N SER A 319 11.66 12.50 11.59
CA SER A 319 13.05 12.37 12.02
C SER A 319 13.90 13.52 11.45
N SER A 320 14.93 13.88 12.21
CA SER A 320 15.94 14.84 11.76
C SER A 320 17.12 14.11 11.16
N ILE A 321 17.72 14.69 10.11
CA ILE A 321 18.95 14.16 9.50
C ILE A 321 20.18 14.54 10.35
N ARG A 322 20.90 13.55 10.92
CA ARG A 322 22.04 13.69 11.85
C ARG A 322 23.23 14.32 11.19
N ASP A 323 23.47 13.89 9.98
CA ASP A 323 24.62 14.22 9.16
C ASP A 323 24.26 15.22 8.06
N ILE A 324 23.24 16.06 8.29
CA ILE A 324 22.79 17.13 7.38
C ILE A 324 23.94 18.05 6.93
N ARG A 325 24.99 18.19 7.75
CA ARG A 325 26.21 18.94 7.40
C ARG A 325 26.97 18.37 6.20
N LEU A 326 26.71 17.12 5.82
CA LEU A 326 27.28 16.47 4.66
C LEU A 326 26.52 16.78 3.37
N LEU A 327 25.35 17.43 3.44
CA LEU A 327 24.54 17.81 2.29
C LEU A 327 25.31 18.58 1.22
N LYS A 328 26.26 19.44 1.61
CA LYS A 328 27.14 20.18 0.69
C LYS A 328 28.02 19.30 -0.21
N TYR A 329 28.14 18.00 0.08
CA TYR A 329 28.92 17.06 -0.73
C TYR A 329 28.08 16.24 -1.72
N LEU A 330 26.76 16.45 -1.70
CA LEU A 330 25.83 15.83 -2.62
C LEU A 330 25.78 16.68 -3.90
N ASP A 331 25.91 16.03 -5.04
CA ASP A 331 26.07 16.66 -6.36
C ASP A 331 24.93 16.32 -7.33
N ARG A 332 23.84 15.75 -6.82
CA ARG A 332 22.66 15.39 -7.61
C ARG A 332 21.35 15.81 -6.93
N PRO A 333 20.32 16.16 -7.70
CA PRO A 333 18.96 16.33 -7.19
C PRO A 333 18.48 15.08 -6.45
N VAL A 334 17.83 15.29 -5.30
CA VAL A 334 17.19 14.23 -4.52
C VAL A 334 15.70 14.52 -4.39
N HIS A 335 14.90 13.57 -4.87
CA HIS A 335 13.47 13.54 -4.65
C HIS A 335 13.17 12.90 -3.30
N VAL A 336 12.74 13.70 -2.34
CA VAL A 336 12.46 13.26 -0.98
C VAL A 336 10.99 12.86 -0.87
N VAL A 337 10.72 11.59 -0.58
CA VAL A 337 9.38 11.05 -0.33
C VAL A 337 9.25 10.80 1.17
N VAL A 338 8.36 11.53 1.82
CA VAL A 338 8.18 11.43 3.27
C VAL A 338 6.87 10.72 3.62
N PHE A 339 6.96 9.76 4.52
CA PHE A 339 5.80 8.99 4.96
C PHE A 339 5.17 9.56 6.21
N LYS A 340 3.86 9.32 6.36
CA LYS A 340 3.14 9.66 7.58
C LYS A 340 3.35 8.55 8.60
N ASN A 341 3.70 8.94 9.82
CA ASN A 341 3.63 8.05 10.96
C ASN A 341 2.38 8.40 11.80
N LYS A 342 1.45 7.45 11.98
CA LYS A 342 0.20 7.66 12.73
C LYS A 342 0.43 7.81 14.24
N GLU A 343 1.61 7.47 14.75
CA GLU A 343 1.86 7.38 16.19
C GLU A 343 2.32 8.70 16.84
N MET A 344 2.59 9.74 16.06
CA MET A 344 2.97 11.04 16.61
C MET A 344 1.75 11.83 17.09
N LYS A 345 1.33 11.59 18.33
CA LYS A 345 0.41 12.49 19.06
C LYS A 345 1.14 13.71 19.63
N HIS A 346 2.44 13.57 19.91
CA HIS A 346 3.25 14.57 20.60
C HIS A 346 4.72 14.59 20.11
N SER A 347 5.26 15.75 19.73
CA SER A 347 6.72 16.00 19.68
C SER A 347 7.13 16.89 20.84
N TRP A 348 8.32 16.71 21.39
CA TRP A 348 8.78 17.47 22.54
C TRP A 348 9.55 18.69 22.08
N ASN A 349 9.12 19.89 22.49
CA ASN A 349 9.91 21.09 22.23
C ASN A 349 11.21 21.08 23.08
N SER A 350 12.12 22.02 22.80
CA SER A 350 13.38 22.21 23.53
C SER A 350 13.22 22.47 25.05
N ARG A 351 11.99 22.60 25.54
CA ARG A 351 11.61 22.80 26.96
C ARG A 351 10.84 21.60 27.54
N GLY A 352 10.79 20.47 26.83
CA GLY A 352 10.12 19.25 27.31
C GLY A 352 8.60 19.32 27.33
N LYS A 353 7.96 20.20 26.53
CA LYS A 353 6.50 20.26 26.41
C LYS A 353 6.02 19.50 25.16
N PRO A 354 4.97 18.67 25.26
CA PRO A 354 4.37 18.02 24.11
C PRO A 354 3.72 19.06 23.18
N ILE A 355 4.09 19.02 21.91
CA ILE A 355 3.52 19.73 20.78
C ILE A 355 2.63 18.73 20.06
N GLN A 356 1.34 19.05 19.90
CA GLN A 356 0.50 18.30 18.96
C GLN A 356 1.07 18.49 17.56
N ILE A 357 1.49 17.38 16.96
CA ILE A 357 1.93 17.39 15.58
C ILE A 357 0.71 17.14 14.72
N GLU A 358 0.38 18.13 13.90
CA GLU A 358 -0.70 17.96 12.94
C GLU A 358 -0.30 17.01 11.81
N ASN A 359 -1.30 16.56 11.07
CA ASN A 359 -1.16 15.59 10.01
C ASN A 359 -0.24 16.04 8.86
N GLU A 360 0.26 17.27 8.84
CA GLU A 360 1.05 17.83 7.73
C GLU A 360 2.48 18.25 8.11
N TRP A 361 2.93 17.98 9.35
CA TRP A 361 4.31 18.27 9.75
C TRP A 361 5.34 17.52 8.90
N ILE A 362 6.38 18.25 8.49
CA ILE A 362 7.59 17.72 7.87
C ILE A 362 8.80 18.35 8.55
N HIS A 363 9.79 17.56 8.91
CA HIS A 363 11.02 18.07 9.49
C HIS A 363 11.76 18.97 8.47
N PRO A 364 12.21 20.19 8.85
CA PRO A 364 12.79 21.17 7.92
C PRO A 364 14.08 20.68 7.22
N HIS A 365 14.74 19.65 7.74
CA HIS A 365 15.89 19.04 7.08
C HIS A 365 15.52 18.44 5.71
N TYR A 366 14.31 17.90 5.54
CA TYR A 366 13.86 17.35 4.25
C TYR A 366 13.58 18.42 3.21
N LEU A 367 13.01 19.56 3.62
CA LEU A 367 12.90 20.74 2.75
C LEU A 367 14.29 21.27 2.38
N SER A 368 15.21 21.31 3.34
CA SER A 368 16.60 21.75 3.13
C SER A 368 17.34 20.83 2.16
N LEU A 369 17.18 19.51 2.29
CA LEU A 369 17.75 18.51 1.40
C LEU A 369 17.23 18.67 -0.03
N ALA A 370 15.91 18.67 -0.22
CA ALA A 370 15.30 18.87 -1.54
C ALA A 370 15.76 20.18 -2.17
N SER A 371 15.81 21.26 -1.37
CA SER A 371 16.19 22.57 -1.84
C SER A 371 17.67 22.70 -2.25
N ILE A 372 18.59 22.28 -1.39
CA ILE A 372 20.03 22.44 -1.63
C ILE A 372 20.51 21.45 -2.70
N SER A 373 19.91 20.26 -2.80
CA SER A 373 20.21 19.31 -3.88
C SER A 373 19.64 19.73 -5.23
N GLY A 374 18.69 20.67 -5.27
CA GLY A 374 17.92 21.01 -6.48
C GLY A 374 16.86 19.96 -6.84
N GLY A 375 16.50 19.09 -5.91
CA GLY A 375 15.42 18.11 -6.06
C GLY A 375 14.05 18.64 -5.61
N SER A 376 13.24 17.76 -5.06
CA SER A 376 11.85 18.06 -4.69
C SER A 376 11.39 17.25 -3.47
N LEU A 377 10.27 17.65 -2.88
CA LEU A 377 9.68 17.03 -1.70
C LEU A 377 8.27 16.54 -2.01
N HIS A 378 7.96 15.30 -1.63
CA HIS A 378 6.73 14.61 -1.99
C HIS A 378 6.07 14.00 -0.77
N THR A 379 4.77 14.21 -0.66
CA THR A 379 3.90 13.60 0.34
C THR A 379 2.82 12.77 -0.36
N HIS A 380 1.97 12.12 0.44
CA HIS A 380 0.82 11.35 -0.04
C HIS A 380 -0.02 12.09 -1.09
N ASN A 381 -0.28 13.38 -0.86
CA ASN A 381 -1.26 14.19 -1.60
C ASN A 381 -0.65 15.42 -2.29
N ARG A 382 0.65 15.69 -2.13
CA ARG A 382 1.26 16.93 -2.63
C ARG A 382 2.69 16.71 -3.07
N ASP A 383 3.05 17.36 -4.17
CA ASP A 383 4.42 17.48 -4.65
C ASP A 383 4.85 18.95 -4.51
N ILE A 384 6.08 19.16 -4.05
CA ILE A 384 6.64 20.47 -3.77
C ILE A 384 7.95 20.59 -4.54
N TYR A 385 7.91 21.39 -5.61
CA TYR A 385 9.03 21.68 -6.49
C TYR A 385 9.62 23.07 -6.19
N GLN A 386 10.71 23.41 -6.88
CA GLN A 386 11.27 24.77 -6.93
C GLN A 386 11.67 25.35 -5.56
N LEU A 387 11.88 24.49 -4.55
CA LEU A 387 12.39 24.91 -3.24
C LEU A 387 13.79 25.56 -3.35
N SER A 388 14.56 25.21 -4.38
CA SER A 388 15.85 25.82 -4.70
C SER A 388 15.73 27.26 -5.19
N GLU A 389 14.63 27.59 -5.88
CA GLU A 389 14.38 28.89 -6.51
C GLU A 389 13.87 29.95 -5.52
N MET A 390 13.35 29.49 -4.37
CA MET A 390 12.89 30.38 -3.31
C MET A 390 14.03 31.28 -2.78
N LYS A 391 13.73 32.57 -2.60
CA LYS A 391 14.67 33.55 -2.06
C LYS A 391 14.76 33.47 -0.54
N PRO A 392 15.93 33.78 0.06
CA PRO A 392 16.03 33.92 1.51
C PRO A 392 14.94 34.84 2.08
N GLY A 393 14.29 34.40 3.16
CA GLY A 393 13.18 35.11 3.79
C GLY A 393 11.78 34.69 3.28
N GLU A 394 11.66 34.11 2.08
CA GLU A 394 10.39 33.59 1.58
C GLU A 394 9.86 32.43 2.44
N VAL A 395 8.54 32.33 2.51
CA VAL A 395 7.84 31.38 3.37
C VAL A 395 6.97 30.46 2.52
N ILE A 396 7.11 29.16 2.73
CA ILE A 396 6.20 28.14 2.20
C ILE A 396 5.33 27.58 3.33
N THR A 397 4.03 27.47 3.08
CA THR A 397 3.07 26.92 4.02
C THR A 397 2.69 25.49 3.62
N ILE A 398 2.82 24.57 4.58
CA ILE A 398 2.43 23.16 4.47
C ILE A 398 1.55 22.87 5.69
N GLY A 399 0.25 22.72 5.45
CA GLY A 399 -0.76 22.68 6.50
C GLY A 399 -0.76 23.95 7.32
N THR A 400 -0.65 23.79 8.63
CA THR A 400 -0.53 24.89 9.60
C THR A 400 0.91 25.30 9.88
N TYR A 401 1.89 24.66 9.24
CA TYR A 401 3.30 24.95 9.44
C TYR A 401 3.86 25.89 8.38
N HIS A 402 4.62 26.88 8.84
CA HIS A 402 5.28 27.86 8.01
C HIS A 402 6.79 27.63 8.00
N TYR A 403 7.37 27.43 6.82
CA TYR A 403 8.79 27.17 6.64
C TYR A 403 9.44 28.34 5.92
N GLN A 404 10.45 28.95 6.54
CA GLN A 404 11.17 30.06 5.95
C GLN A 404 12.48 29.59 5.33
N LYS A 405 12.72 30.00 4.09
CA LYS A 405 14.00 29.83 3.38
C LYS A 405 15.09 30.67 4.06
N GLN A 406 16.23 30.05 4.33
CA GLN A 406 17.39 30.69 4.99
C GLN A 406 18.47 31.05 3.97
N GLU A 407 19.36 31.96 4.37
CA GLU A 407 20.52 32.41 3.55
C GLU A 407 21.42 31.27 3.09
N ASN A 408 21.56 30.21 3.90
CA ASN A 408 22.36 29.03 3.58
C ASN A 408 21.67 28.05 2.61
N GLY A 409 20.52 28.43 2.02
CA GLY A 409 19.72 27.58 1.14
C GLY A 409 18.78 26.62 1.86
N GLY A 410 18.94 26.40 3.17
CA GLY A 410 18.11 25.52 3.97
C GLY A 410 16.78 26.15 4.39
N PHE A 411 16.00 25.40 5.18
CA PHE A 411 14.72 25.83 5.74
C PHE A 411 14.72 25.74 7.26
N LYS A 412 13.96 26.62 7.90
CA LYS A 412 13.59 26.52 9.32
C LYS A 412 12.07 26.63 9.45
N VAL A 413 11.50 26.00 10.47
CA VAL A 413 10.10 26.25 10.83
C VAL A 413 10.00 27.59 11.58
N LEU A 414 9.03 28.41 11.22
CA LEU A 414 8.61 29.56 12.02
C LEU A 414 7.73 29.05 13.15
N ARG A 415 8.09 29.37 14.40
CA ARG A 415 7.20 29.09 15.52
C ARG A 415 6.08 30.12 15.49
N ASN A 416 4.84 29.64 15.51
CA ASN A 416 3.67 30.48 15.78
C ASN A 416 3.79 31.15 17.15
#